data_AF-A0A2A4F4B4-F1
#
_entry.id   AF-A0A2A4F4B4-F1
#
_cell.length_a   1.000
_cell.length_b   1.000
_cell.length_c   1.000
_cell.angle_alpha   90.00
_cell.angle_beta   90.00
_cell.angle_gamma   90.00
#
_symmetry.space_group_name_H-M   'P 1'
#
loop_
_entity.id
_entity.type
_entity.pdbx_description
1 polymer ?
#
loop_
_entity_poly.entity_id
_entity_poly.type
_entity_poly.pdbx_seq_one_letter_code
_entity_poly.pdbx_strand_id
1 'polypeptide(L)'
;MSKTAWEERISAAIGVVCAGVRACIPARYRKHVGRRDSGARVADSIAADSVQAAIVDAAEAEACVAELEKLEGRYAMSATACLSSAHARIELLGLRVRKARLHARRARVHADTAVLIFRSGVDSDLDATSQTLRHHADLARQARLLASDLLDISLASETREKSRFARRGRSWWPRASHRPGWLRPAPPPASRDAREPEALD
;
A
#
# COMPACT_ATOMS: atom_id res chain seq x y z
N MET A 1 5.80 9.35 -7.29
CA MET A 1 5.89 9.74 -5.88
C MET A 1 7.08 9.01 -5.29
N SER A 2 8.00 9.73 -4.64
CA SER A 2 9.11 9.09 -3.93
C SER A 2 8.59 8.43 -2.64
N LYS A 3 9.25 7.34 -2.23
CA LYS A 3 8.97 6.62 -0.97
C LYS A 3 8.99 7.54 0.26
N THR A 4 9.85 8.57 0.23
CA THR A 4 10.04 9.54 1.31
C THR A 4 8.83 10.45 1.52
N ALA A 5 8.23 10.98 0.44
CA ALA A 5 7.05 11.85 0.53
C ALA A 5 5.79 11.11 1.02
N TRP A 6 5.78 9.79 0.87
CA TRP A 6 4.73 8.91 1.39
C TRP A 6 4.92 8.67 2.89
N GLU A 7 6.12 8.32 3.31
CA GLU A 7 6.49 8.10 4.71
C GLU A 7 6.27 9.36 5.56
N GLU A 8 6.61 10.54 5.04
CA GLU A 8 6.37 11.84 5.72
C GLU A 8 4.88 12.14 5.89
N ARG A 9 4.06 11.89 4.87
CA ARG A 9 2.61 12.12 4.93
C ARG A 9 1.90 11.16 5.87
N ILE A 10 2.34 9.90 5.90
CA ILE A 10 1.88 8.91 6.87
C ILE A 10 2.30 9.34 8.28
N SER A 11 3.55 9.74 8.47
CA SER A 11 4.05 10.20 9.77
C SER A 11 3.27 11.42 10.28
N ALA A 12 2.92 12.36 9.40
CA ALA A 12 2.09 13.51 9.75
C ALA A 12 0.64 13.13 10.09
N ALA A 13 0.01 12.25 9.30
CA ALA A 13 -1.34 11.75 9.56
C ALA A 13 -1.40 10.96 10.87
N ILE A 14 -0.43 10.07 11.11
CA ILE A 14 -0.24 9.37 12.38
C ILE A 14 -0.03 10.39 13.50
N GLY A 15 0.76 11.44 13.29
CA GLY A 15 1.00 12.50 14.27
C GLY A 15 -0.30 13.19 14.73
N VAL A 16 -1.19 13.52 13.79
CA VAL A 16 -2.50 14.13 14.11
C VAL A 16 -3.40 13.16 14.88
N VAL A 17 -3.45 11.89 14.47
CA VAL A 17 -4.26 10.90 15.18
C VAL A 17 -3.67 10.62 16.57
N CYS A 18 -2.37 10.40 16.69
CA CYS A 18 -1.66 10.26 17.96
C CYS A 18 -1.87 11.45 18.91
N ALA A 19 -1.96 12.68 18.39
CA ALA A 19 -2.27 13.86 19.19
C ALA A 19 -3.71 13.84 19.74
N GLY A 20 -4.69 13.48 18.90
CA GLY A 20 -6.08 13.27 19.33
C GLY A 20 -6.22 12.13 20.34
N VAL A 21 -5.41 11.08 20.18
CA VAL A 21 -5.38 9.90 21.03
C VAL A 21 -4.74 10.17 22.40
N ARG A 22 -3.65 10.96 22.46
CA ARG A 22 -3.08 11.44 23.73
C ARG A 22 -4.06 12.29 24.54
N ALA A 23 -5.03 12.94 23.90
CA ALA A 23 -6.09 13.65 24.58
C ALA A 23 -7.07 12.69 25.30
N CYS A 24 -7.20 11.45 24.83
CA CYS A 24 -8.03 10.41 25.44
C CYS A 24 -7.38 9.73 26.66
N ILE A 25 -6.05 9.85 26.82
CA ILE A 25 -5.31 9.37 27.98
C ILE A 25 -5.36 10.42 29.10
N PRO A 26 -5.88 10.08 30.29
CA PRO A 26 -5.94 11.01 31.41
C PRO A 26 -4.56 11.59 31.76
N ALA A 27 -4.52 12.87 32.09
CA ALA A 27 -3.28 13.62 32.33
C ALA A 27 -2.35 12.98 33.37
N ARG A 28 -2.92 12.29 34.37
CA ARG A 28 -2.20 11.58 35.44
C ARG A 28 -1.30 10.42 34.96
N TYR A 29 -1.51 9.93 33.74
CA TYR A 29 -0.73 8.83 33.14
C TYR A 29 0.23 9.30 32.04
N ARG A 30 0.33 10.61 31.79
CA ARG A 30 1.30 11.15 30.83
C ARG A 30 2.69 11.16 31.50
N LYS A 31 3.67 10.47 30.90
CA LYS A 31 5.06 10.46 31.40
C LYS A 31 5.63 11.88 31.44
N HIS A 32 6.02 12.34 32.62
CA HIS A 32 6.92 13.48 32.78
C HIS A 32 8.35 12.95 32.77
N VAL A 33 9.15 13.40 31.81
CA VAL A 33 10.58 13.08 31.73
C VAL A 33 11.27 13.66 32.98
N GLY A 34 11.61 12.82 33.96
CA GLY A 34 12.50 13.23 35.06
C GLY A 34 12.26 12.70 36.48
N ARG A 35 11.28 11.83 36.77
CA ARG A 35 11.03 11.37 38.16
C ARG A 35 11.25 9.86 38.33
N ARG A 36 12.00 9.48 39.38
CA ARG A 36 12.24 8.09 39.80
C ARG A 36 10.91 7.50 40.30
N ASP A 37 10.40 6.48 39.61
CA ASP A 37 9.04 5.97 39.83
C ASP A 37 9.01 4.73 40.74
N SER A 38 8.04 4.71 41.65
CA SER A 38 7.68 3.59 42.52
C SER A 38 6.95 2.48 41.73
N GLY A 39 7.01 1.22 42.19
CA GLY A 39 6.52 0.04 41.45
C GLY A 39 5.07 0.12 40.93
N ALA A 40 4.16 0.74 41.67
CA ALA A 40 2.77 0.97 41.21
C ALA A 40 2.69 1.91 40.00
N ARG A 41 3.56 2.93 39.92
CA ARG A 41 3.63 3.86 38.78
C ARG A 41 4.21 3.21 37.52
N VAL A 42 5.08 2.22 37.71
CA VAL A 42 5.65 1.43 36.59
C VAL A 42 4.57 0.54 35.97
N ALA A 43 3.74 -0.12 36.77
CA ALA A 43 2.61 -0.90 36.28
C ALA A 43 1.58 -0.02 35.54
N ASP A 44 1.21 1.12 36.13
CA ASP A 44 0.33 2.11 35.50
C ASP A 44 0.90 2.64 34.17
N SER A 45 2.22 2.83 34.10
CA SER A 45 2.91 3.22 32.88
C SER A 45 2.83 2.14 31.79
N ILE A 46 3.00 0.86 32.12
CA ILE A 46 2.94 -0.22 31.14
C ILE A 46 1.51 -0.43 30.61
N ALA A 47 0.52 -0.30 31.49
CA ALA A 47 -0.88 -0.31 31.13
C ALA A 47 -1.22 0.85 30.17
N ALA A 48 -0.76 2.06 30.48
CA ALA A 48 -0.92 3.23 29.62
C ALA A 48 -0.21 3.06 28.26
N ASP A 49 1.01 2.50 28.24
CA ASP A 49 1.76 2.22 27.01
C ASP A 49 1.00 1.20 26.13
N SER A 50 0.37 0.19 26.73
CA SER A 50 -0.43 -0.82 26.01
C SER A 50 -1.70 -0.22 25.39
N VAL A 51 -2.40 0.64 26.13
CA VAL A 51 -3.57 1.38 25.62
C VAL A 51 -3.15 2.30 24.47
N GLN A 52 -2.06 3.06 24.64
CA GLN A 52 -1.54 3.93 23.59
C GLN A 52 -1.22 3.11 22.33
N ALA A 53 -0.57 1.96 22.47
CA ALA A 53 -0.25 1.08 21.34
C ALA A 53 -1.51 0.63 20.60
N ALA A 54 -2.53 0.14 21.32
CA ALA A 54 -3.78 -0.30 20.71
C ALA A 54 -4.46 0.79 19.88
N ILE A 55 -4.47 2.03 20.40
CA ILE A 55 -5.09 3.15 19.71
C ILE A 55 -4.27 3.59 18.48
N VAL A 56 -2.94 3.59 18.58
CA VAL A 56 -2.07 3.85 17.42
C VAL A 56 -2.29 2.79 16.35
N ASP A 57 -2.37 1.51 16.72
CA ASP A 57 -2.61 0.42 15.78
C ASP A 57 -3.97 0.58 15.07
N ALA A 58 -5.02 0.98 15.81
CA ALA A 58 -6.33 1.29 15.23
C ALA A 58 -6.27 2.45 14.23
N ALA A 59 -5.57 3.53 14.58
CA ALA A 59 -5.37 4.69 13.71
C ALA A 59 -4.63 4.34 12.42
N GLU A 60 -3.57 3.54 12.51
CA GLU A 60 -2.82 3.07 11.34
C GLU A 60 -3.67 2.17 10.45
N ALA A 61 -4.55 1.34 11.03
CA ALA A 61 -5.49 0.53 10.26
C ALA A 61 -6.51 1.40 9.51
N GLU A 62 -7.03 2.46 10.13
CA GLU A 62 -7.91 3.46 9.49
C GLU A 62 -7.17 4.20 8.36
N ALA A 63 -5.90 4.55 8.56
CA ALA A 63 -5.07 5.15 7.52
C ALA A 63 -4.87 4.22 6.31
N CYS A 64 -4.65 2.92 6.54
CA CYS A 64 -4.56 1.93 5.47
C CYS A 64 -5.84 1.87 4.61
N VAL A 65 -7.00 1.96 5.27
CA VAL A 65 -8.31 2.02 4.60
C VAL A 65 -8.42 3.27 3.72
N ALA A 66 -8.10 4.45 4.27
CA ALA A 66 -8.18 5.71 3.53
C ALA A 66 -7.30 5.70 2.27
N GLU A 67 -6.14 5.06 2.32
CA GLU A 67 -5.24 4.93 1.17
C GLU A 67 -5.75 3.94 0.13
N LEU A 68 -6.37 2.84 0.57
CA LEU A 68 -7.06 1.92 -0.34
C LEU A 68 -8.26 2.58 -1.03
N GLU A 69 -9.03 3.41 -0.32
CA GLU A 69 -10.16 4.17 -0.89
C GLU A 69 -9.69 5.20 -1.92
N LYS A 70 -8.58 5.90 -1.65
CA LYS A 70 -7.94 6.79 -2.64
C LYS A 70 -7.48 6.02 -3.87
N LEU A 71 -6.90 4.83 -3.67
CA LEU A 71 -6.51 3.95 -4.78
C LEU A 71 -7.74 3.53 -5.60
N GLU A 72 -8.83 3.12 -4.94
CA GLU A 72 -10.09 2.73 -5.58
C GLU A 72 -10.68 3.88 -6.41
N GLY A 73 -10.76 5.09 -5.83
CA GLY A 73 -11.22 6.28 -6.54
C GLY A 73 -10.39 6.59 -7.79
N ARG A 74 -9.06 6.42 -7.73
CA ARG A 74 -8.18 6.60 -8.90
C ARG A 74 -8.45 5.58 -10.00
N TYR A 75 -8.75 4.33 -9.65
CA TYR A 75 -9.09 3.30 -10.64
C TYR A 75 -10.48 3.52 -11.24
N ALA A 76 -11.46 3.92 -10.44
CA ALA A 76 -12.81 4.22 -10.90
C ALA A 76 -12.84 5.40 -11.90
N MET A 77 -12.00 6.41 -11.67
CA MET A 77 -11.87 7.59 -12.53
C MET A 77 -10.93 7.37 -13.74
N SER A 78 -10.35 6.19 -13.90
CA SER A 78 -9.43 5.90 -15.00
C SER A 78 -10.18 5.85 -16.34
N ALA A 79 -9.60 6.43 -17.39
CA ALA A 79 -10.13 6.34 -18.76
C ALA A 79 -10.27 4.88 -19.27
N THR A 80 -9.58 3.94 -18.62
CA THR A 80 -9.63 2.50 -18.93
C THR A 80 -10.66 1.73 -18.12
N ALA A 81 -11.43 2.36 -17.22
CA ALA A 81 -12.36 1.70 -16.31
C ALA A 81 -13.47 0.89 -17.01
N CYS A 82 -13.80 1.25 -18.26
CA CYS A 82 -14.79 0.53 -19.09
C CYS A 82 -14.27 -0.79 -19.68
N LEU A 83 -12.95 -1.05 -19.64
CA LEU A 83 -12.40 -2.31 -20.11
C LEU A 83 -12.75 -3.42 -19.13
N SER A 84 -13.22 -4.57 -19.60
CA SER A 84 -13.59 -5.73 -18.75
C SER A 84 -12.47 -6.14 -17.79
N SER A 85 -11.22 -6.12 -18.27
CA SER A 85 -10.03 -6.40 -17.46
C SER A 85 -9.73 -5.33 -16.40
N ALA A 86 -10.12 -4.08 -16.62
CA ALA A 86 -10.02 -3.02 -15.62
C ALA A 86 -11.17 -3.09 -14.62
N HIS A 87 -12.38 -3.42 -15.08
CA HIS A 87 -13.57 -3.57 -14.25
C HIS A 87 -13.38 -4.65 -13.17
N ALA A 88 -12.95 -5.86 -13.55
CA ALA A 88 -12.66 -6.94 -12.60
C ALA A 88 -11.63 -6.55 -11.52
N ARG A 89 -10.75 -5.59 -11.83
CA ARG A 89 -9.72 -5.10 -10.91
C ARG A 89 -10.25 -4.03 -9.97
N ILE A 90 -11.12 -3.15 -10.46
CA ILE A 90 -11.88 -2.22 -9.62
C ILE A 90 -12.69 -3.02 -8.60
N GLU A 91 -13.38 -4.09 -9.03
CA GLU A 91 -14.12 -4.97 -8.13
C GLU A 91 -13.24 -5.64 -7.08
N LEU A 92 -12.10 -6.21 -7.50
CA LEU A 92 -11.14 -6.83 -6.57
C LEU A 92 -10.58 -5.81 -5.56
N LEU A 93 -10.28 -4.59 -6.00
CA LEU A 93 -9.83 -3.52 -5.13
C LEU A 93 -10.93 -3.11 -4.14
N GLY A 94 -12.18 -2.98 -4.60
CA GLY A 94 -13.33 -2.72 -3.73
C GLY A 94 -13.56 -3.82 -2.68
N LEU A 95 -13.34 -5.10 -3.04
CA LEU A 95 -13.36 -6.21 -2.07
C LEU A 95 -12.27 -6.04 -0.99
N ARG A 96 -11.06 -5.63 -1.38
CA ARG A 96 -9.96 -5.36 -0.44
C ARG A 96 -10.25 -4.16 0.45
N VAL A 97 -10.82 -3.08 -0.08
CA VAL A 97 -11.26 -1.91 0.71
C VAL A 97 -12.28 -2.34 1.77
N ARG A 98 -13.31 -3.11 1.38
CA ARG A 98 -14.31 -3.63 2.32
C ARG A 98 -13.67 -4.51 3.41
N LYS A 99 -12.72 -5.36 3.05
CA LYS A 99 -12.00 -6.21 4.00
C LYS A 99 -11.09 -5.40 4.93
N ALA A 100 -10.37 -4.39 4.42
CA ALA A 100 -9.55 -3.50 5.23
C ALA A 100 -10.41 -2.69 6.21
N ARG A 101 -11.59 -2.20 5.80
CA ARG A 101 -12.56 -1.53 6.69
C ARG A 101 -13.01 -2.44 7.84
N LEU A 102 -13.21 -3.73 7.58
CA LEU A 102 -13.52 -4.70 8.64
C LEU A 102 -12.37 -4.82 9.64
N HIS A 103 -11.12 -4.90 9.16
CA HIS A 103 -9.94 -4.98 10.01
C HIS A 103 -9.73 -3.69 10.83
N ALA A 104 -9.88 -2.51 10.23
CA ALA A 104 -9.81 -1.24 10.94
C ALA A 104 -10.88 -1.14 12.04
N ARG A 105 -12.12 -1.56 11.76
CA ARG A 105 -13.18 -1.63 12.78
C ARG A 105 -12.82 -2.57 13.93
N ARG A 106 -12.24 -3.74 13.64
CA ARG A 106 -11.78 -4.67 14.69
C ARG A 106 -10.68 -4.07 15.55
N ALA A 107 -9.69 -3.42 14.92
CA ALA A 107 -8.62 -2.73 15.64
C ALA A 107 -9.20 -1.65 16.56
N ARG A 108 -10.16 -0.86 16.05
CA ARG A 108 -10.84 0.18 16.82
C ARG A 108 -11.62 -0.37 18.01
N VAL A 109 -12.36 -1.46 17.84
CA VAL A 109 -13.06 -2.13 18.95
C VAL A 109 -12.08 -2.53 20.05
N HIS A 110 -10.93 -3.11 19.72
CA HIS A 110 -9.95 -3.49 20.73
C HIS A 110 -9.30 -2.28 21.42
N ALA A 111 -9.04 -1.21 20.68
CA ALA A 111 -8.56 0.04 21.25
C ALA A 111 -9.59 0.66 22.22
N ASP A 112 -10.85 0.75 21.81
CA ASP A 112 -11.92 1.31 22.63
C ASP A 112 -12.15 0.45 23.90
N THR A 113 -12.12 -0.88 23.78
CA THR A 113 -12.17 -1.79 24.93
C THR A 113 -10.98 -1.59 25.87
N ALA A 114 -9.76 -1.46 25.36
CA ALA A 114 -8.58 -1.19 26.18
C ALA A 114 -8.71 0.15 26.93
N VAL A 115 -9.23 1.19 26.28
CA VAL A 115 -9.51 2.48 26.91
C VAL A 115 -10.55 2.36 28.02
N LEU A 116 -11.63 1.60 27.79
CA LEU A 116 -12.67 1.38 28.80
C LEU A 116 -12.11 0.65 30.02
N ILE A 117 -11.38 -0.44 29.82
CA ILE A 117 -10.73 -1.21 30.90
C ILE A 117 -9.80 -0.30 31.71
N PHE A 118 -8.94 0.45 31.02
CA PHE A 118 -7.99 1.35 31.66
C PHE A 118 -8.67 2.47 32.46
N ARG A 119 -9.78 3.02 31.95
CA ARG A 119 -10.57 4.06 32.64
C ARG A 119 -11.38 3.54 33.80
N SER A 120 -11.89 2.32 33.71
CA SER A 120 -12.67 1.71 34.78
C SER A 120 -11.86 1.47 36.05
N GLY A 121 -10.53 1.59 36.00
CA GLY A 121 -9.66 1.55 37.18
C GLY A 121 -9.94 0.33 38.05
N VAL A 122 -10.09 -0.84 37.41
CA VAL A 122 -10.62 -2.03 38.08
C VAL A 122 -9.72 -2.34 39.28
N ASP A 123 -10.33 -2.39 40.48
CA ASP A 123 -9.69 -2.77 41.75
C ASP A 123 -9.19 -4.24 41.77
N SER A 124 -9.16 -4.91 40.62
CA SER A 124 -8.59 -6.23 40.43
C SER A 124 -7.07 -6.16 40.29
N ASP A 125 -6.37 -7.22 40.73
CA ASP A 125 -4.92 -7.40 40.60
C ASP A 125 -4.33 -6.68 39.38
N LEU A 126 -3.51 -5.66 39.63
CA LEU A 126 -2.91 -4.78 38.62
C LEU A 126 -2.23 -5.58 37.48
N ASP A 127 -1.71 -6.76 37.80
CA ASP A 127 -1.09 -7.68 36.83
C ASP A 127 -2.11 -8.27 35.86
N ALA A 128 -3.29 -8.69 36.33
CA ALA A 128 -4.36 -9.24 35.48
C ALA A 128 -4.93 -8.17 34.54
N THR A 129 -5.14 -6.95 35.06
CA THR A 129 -5.56 -5.79 34.25
C THR A 129 -4.51 -5.48 33.17
N SER A 130 -3.23 -5.45 33.55
CA SER A 130 -2.12 -5.19 32.63
C SER A 130 -2.01 -6.26 31.53
N GLN A 131 -2.19 -7.53 31.87
CA GLN A 131 -2.18 -8.62 30.88
C GLN A 131 -3.35 -8.51 29.90
N THR A 132 -4.53 -8.15 30.40
CA THR A 132 -5.73 -7.94 29.56
C THR A 132 -5.54 -6.78 28.59
N LEU A 133 -4.94 -5.67 29.04
CA LEU A 133 -4.63 -4.53 28.18
C LEU A 133 -3.61 -4.88 27.09
N ARG A 134 -2.56 -5.65 27.42
CA ARG A 134 -1.60 -6.16 26.43
C ARG A 134 -2.29 -7.03 25.39
N HIS A 135 -3.18 -7.91 25.82
CA HIS A 135 -3.94 -8.77 24.93
C HIS A 135 -4.77 -7.96 23.91
N HIS A 136 -5.46 -6.90 24.35
CA HIS A 136 -6.19 -6.02 23.45
C HIS A 136 -5.29 -5.23 22.51
N ALA A 137 -4.11 -4.79 22.97
CA ALA A 137 -3.11 -4.17 22.11
C ALA A 137 -2.63 -5.14 21.02
N ASP A 138 -2.33 -6.40 21.37
CA ASP A 138 -1.91 -7.43 20.42
C ASP A 138 -3.00 -7.72 19.38
N LEU A 139 -4.27 -7.77 19.78
CA LEU A 139 -5.39 -7.97 18.87
C LEU A 139 -5.58 -6.76 17.92
N ALA A 140 -5.43 -5.54 18.43
CA ALA A 140 -5.46 -4.33 17.61
C ALA A 140 -4.32 -4.34 16.58
N ARG A 141 -3.11 -4.71 17.00
CA ARG A 141 -1.94 -4.88 16.14
C ARG A 141 -2.16 -5.92 15.05
N GLN A 142 -2.68 -7.10 15.40
CA GLN A 142 -2.98 -8.16 14.42
C GLN A 142 -4.00 -7.67 13.37
N ALA A 143 -5.05 -6.99 13.82
CA ALA A 143 -6.05 -6.41 12.92
C ALA A 143 -5.42 -5.35 11.99
N ARG A 144 -4.55 -4.49 12.51
CA ARG A 144 -3.81 -3.52 11.68
C ARG A 144 -2.93 -4.21 10.63
N LEU A 145 -2.15 -5.23 11.00
CA LEU A 145 -1.27 -5.92 10.06
C LEU A 145 -2.07 -6.49 8.88
N LEU A 146 -3.25 -7.06 9.14
CA LEU A 146 -4.14 -7.54 8.08
C LEU A 146 -4.66 -6.41 7.17
N ALA A 147 -4.88 -5.21 7.69
CA ALA A 147 -5.23 -4.04 6.87
C ALA A 147 -4.04 -3.56 6.03
N SER A 148 -2.82 -3.55 6.61
CA SER A 148 -1.58 -3.20 5.93
C SER A 148 -1.27 -4.16 4.78
N ASP A 149 -1.40 -5.47 5.00
CA ASP A 149 -1.15 -6.48 3.96
C ASP A 149 -2.04 -6.25 2.73
N LEU A 150 -3.29 -5.86 2.94
CA LEU A 150 -4.22 -5.54 1.84
C LEU A 150 -3.79 -4.30 1.06
N LEU A 151 -3.25 -3.28 1.74
CA LEU A 151 -2.67 -2.09 1.11
C LEU A 151 -1.42 -2.44 0.32
N ASP A 152 -0.48 -3.18 0.93
CA ASP A 152 0.79 -3.58 0.30
C ASP A 152 0.56 -4.42 -0.95
N ILE A 153 -0.33 -5.41 -0.89
CA ILE A 153 -0.73 -6.22 -2.06
C ILE A 153 -1.30 -5.32 -3.17
N SER A 154 -2.08 -4.31 -2.81
CA SER A 154 -2.72 -3.42 -3.77
C SER A 154 -1.73 -2.45 -4.42
N LEU A 155 -0.78 -1.90 -3.65
CA LEU A 155 0.31 -1.08 -4.16
C LEU A 155 1.29 -1.89 -5.03
N ALA A 156 1.61 -3.12 -4.63
CA ALA A 156 2.43 -4.02 -5.43
C ALA A 156 1.74 -4.38 -6.76
N SER A 157 0.42 -4.58 -6.73
CA SER A 157 -0.39 -4.83 -7.94
C SER A 157 -0.37 -3.63 -8.89
N GLU A 158 -0.54 -2.41 -8.37
CA GLU A 158 -0.46 -1.17 -9.16
C GLU A 158 0.93 -0.98 -9.79
N THR A 159 2.00 -1.24 -9.05
CA THR A 159 3.38 -1.11 -9.53
C THR A 159 3.67 -2.08 -10.68
N ARG A 160 3.25 -3.35 -10.53
CA ARG A 160 3.40 -4.37 -11.58
C ARG A 160 2.65 -3.97 -12.86
N GLU A 161 1.47 -3.38 -12.71
CA GLU A 161 0.68 -2.94 -13.85
C GLU A 161 1.34 -1.77 -14.59
N LYS A 162 1.73 -0.71 -13.87
CA LYS A 162 2.44 0.44 -14.45
C LYS A 162 3.69 0.00 -15.23
N SER A 163 4.41 -0.98 -14.70
CA SER A 163 5.56 -1.58 -15.39
C SER A 163 5.18 -2.30 -16.70
N ARG A 164 4.08 -3.06 -16.72
CA ARG A 164 3.60 -3.72 -17.96
C ARG A 164 3.21 -2.71 -19.03
N PHE A 165 2.49 -1.64 -18.67
CA PHE A 165 2.13 -0.59 -19.62
C PHE A 165 3.36 0.17 -20.13
N ALA A 166 4.32 0.49 -19.26
CA ALA A 166 5.58 1.11 -19.68
C ALA A 166 6.43 0.22 -20.60
N ARG A 167 6.36 -1.11 -20.45
CA ARG A 167 7.01 -2.07 -21.36
C ARG A 167 6.26 -2.17 -22.70
N ARG A 168 4.93 -2.23 -22.68
CA ARG A 168 4.11 -2.28 -23.91
C ARG A 168 4.22 -1.00 -24.74
N GLY A 169 4.32 0.17 -24.09
CA GLY A 169 4.58 1.44 -24.78
C GLY A 169 5.94 1.50 -25.49
N ARG A 170 6.92 0.68 -25.08
CA ARG A 170 8.20 0.54 -25.79
C ARG A 170 8.19 -0.50 -26.90
N SER A 171 7.25 -1.46 -26.87
CA SER A 171 7.13 -2.49 -27.92
C SER A 171 6.19 -2.10 -29.06
N TRP A 172 5.45 -0.99 -28.92
CA TRP A 172 4.47 -0.53 -29.93
C TRP A 172 5.04 0.52 -30.91
N TRP A 173 6.30 0.90 -30.75
CA TRP A 173 7.05 1.51 -31.84
C TRP A 173 7.65 0.38 -32.66
N PRO A 174 7.44 0.33 -33.99
CA PRO A 174 8.20 -0.57 -34.82
C PRO A 174 9.66 -0.26 -34.56
N ARG A 175 10.41 -1.23 -34.01
CA ARG A 175 11.87 -1.16 -34.04
C ARG A 175 12.21 -0.89 -35.51
N ALA A 176 12.83 0.25 -35.80
CA ALA A 176 13.38 0.51 -37.12
C ALA A 176 14.28 -0.69 -37.44
N SER A 177 13.78 -1.58 -38.30
CA SER A 177 14.52 -2.73 -38.76
C SER A 177 15.61 -2.18 -39.67
N HIS A 178 16.76 -1.86 -39.10
CA HIS A 178 17.99 -1.73 -39.87
C HIS A 178 18.30 -3.12 -40.44
N ARG A 179 17.72 -3.43 -41.60
CA ARG A 179 18.30 -4.38 -42.56
C ARG A 179 19.18 -3.56 -43.51
N PRO A 180 20.50 -3.70 -43.49
CA PRO A 180 21.34 -3.17 -44.55
C PRO A 180 21.21 -4.07 -45.78
N GLY A 181 20.72 -3.48 -46.88
CA GLY A 181 21.22 -3.70 -48.23
C GLY A 181 21.00 -5.06 -48.89
N TRP A 182 19.87 -5.26 -49.57
CA TRP A 182 19.79 -6.09 -50.77
C TRP A 182 18.72 -5.54 -51.73
N LEU A 183 19.05 -4.46 -52.45
CA LEU A 183 18.42 -4.11 -53.72
C LEU A 183 19.55 -3.87 -54.71
N ARG A 184 20.00 -4.96 -55.33
CA ARG A 184 20.89 -4.92 -56.48
C ARG A 184 20.00 -4.63 -57.71
N PRO A 185 20.23 -3.55 -58.48
CA PRO A 185 19.51 -3.36 -59.73
C PRO A 185 19.88 -4.48 -60.70
N ALA A 186 18.88 -5.04 -61.39
CA ALA A 186 19.11 -6.02 -62.45
C ALA A 186 19.87 -5.38 -63.61
N PRO A 187 20.82 -6.08 -64.25
CA PRO A 187 21.47 -5.57 -65.46
C PRO A 187 20.48 -5.58 -66.64
N PRO A 188 20.63 -4.65 -67.60
CA PRO A 188 19.72 -4.57 -68.75
C PRO A 188 19.91 -5.77 -69.70
N PRO A 189 18.86 -6.17 -70.44
CA PRO A 189 18.95 -7.27 -71.40
C PRO A 189 19.83 -6.88 -72.59
N ALA A 190 20.81 -7.72 -72.92
CA ALA A 190 21.59 -7.60 -74.13
C ALA A 190 20.73 -7.94 -75.35
N SER A 191 20.63 -6.99 -76.28
CA SER A 191 20.01 -7.16 -77.59
C SER A 191 20.80 -8.18 -78.41
N ARG A 192 20.09 -9.21 -78.85
CA ARG A 192 20.54 -10.18 -79.84
C ARG A 192 20.38 -9.55 -81.22
N ASP A 193 21.49 -9.26 -81.89
CA ASP A 193 21.49 -9.17 -83.35
C ASP A 193 22.61 -10.02 -83.93
N ALA A 194 22.22 -10.76 -84.95
CA ALA A 194 22.99 -11.74 -85.68
C ALA A 194 23.49 -11.16 -86.99
N ARG A 195 24.70 -11.57 -87.39
CA ARG A 195 25.18 -11.92 -88.74
C ARG A 195 26.56 -11.32 -89.00
N GLU A 196 27.53 -12.17 -89.34
CA GLU A 196 27.95 -12.35 -90.74
C GLU A 196 28.52 -13.77 -90.93
N PRO A 197 28.33 -14.42 -92.10
CA PRO A 197 28.96 -15.69 -92.43
C PRO A 197 30.28 -15.47 -93.19
N GLU A 198 31.36 -16.16 -92.76
CA GLU A 198 32.59 -16.24 -93.55
C GLU A 198 32.41 -17.23 -94.71
N ALA A 199 32.72 -16.76 -95.91
CA ALA A 199 32.80 -17.56 -97.13
C ALA A 199 34.13 -18.32 -97.20
N LEU A 200 34.05 -19.53 -97.71
CA LEU A 200 35.18 -20.37 -98.12
C LEU A 200 35.81 -19.80 -99.41
N ASP A 201 37.14 -19.83 -99.47
CA ASP A 201 37.93 -20.36 -100.59
C ASP A 201 39.24 -20.95 -100.03
#